data_AF-A0A563U607-F1
#
_entry.id   AF-A0A563U607-F1
#
_cell.length_a   1.000
_cell.length_b   1.000
_cell.length_c   1.000
_cell.angle_alpha   90.00
_cell.angle_beta   90.00
_cell.angle_gamma   90.00
#
_symmetry.space_group_name_H-M   'P 1'
#
loop_
_entity.id
_entity.type
_entity.pdbx_description
1 polymer ?
#
loop_
_entity_poly.entity_id
_entity_poly.type
_entity_poly.pdbx_seq_one_letter_code
_entity_poly.pdbx_strand_id
1 'polypeptide(L)'
;MKNLKFKLAAAALVLGIGSALATASNPFANKTWGRQSNGVYVDLTGHSPDEYNCTASSSVCTAIYPATQNPNTNPANPISIQQGAFSGL
;
A
#
# COMPACT_ATOMS: atom_id res chain seq x y z
N MET A 1 -61.20 -25.49 0.53
CA MET A 1 -59.81 -25.66 0.05
C MET A 1 -58.89 -25.35 1.24
N LYS A 2 -57.94 -26.25 1.56
CA LYS A 2 -57.31 -26.38 2.87
C LYS A 2 -56.18 -25.35 3.07
N ASN A 3 -56.24 -24.68 4.22
CA ASN A 3 -55.35 -23.61 4.68
C ASN A 3 -53.89 -24.07 4.77
N LEU A 4 -52.99 -23.38 4.07
CA LEU A 4 -51.57 -23.67 4.02
C LEU A 4 -50.87 -23.00 5.22
N LYS A 5 -50.60 -23.78 6.28
CA LYS A 5 -49.76 -23.36 7.42
C LYS A 5 -48.30 -23.57 7.06
N PHE A 6 -47.59 -22.55 6.60
CA PHE A 6 -46.13 -22.59 6.52
C PHE A 6 -45.52 -21.89 7.73
N LYS A 7 -44.83 -22.68 8.54
CA LYS A 7 -44.10 -22.25 9.73
C LYS A 7 -42.84 -21.50 9.32
N LEU A 8 -42.54 -20.43 10.04
CA LEU A 8 -41.29 -19.70 10.03
C LEU A 8 -40.08 -20.65 10.12
N ALA A 9 -39.10 -20.43 9.27
CA ALA A 9 -37.70 -20.67 9.59
C ALA A 9 -36.91 -19.45 9.10
N ALA A 10 -36.68 -18.51 10.02
CA ALA A 10 -35.76 -17.40 9.82
C ALA A 10 -34.33 -17.96 9.91
N ALA A 11 -33.62 -17.97 8.79
CA ALA A 11 -32.18 -18.19 8.77
C ALA A 11 -31.52 -16.84 8.50
N ALA A 12 -31.21 -16.12 9.58
CA ALA A 12 -30.31 -14.98 9.54
C ALA A 12 -28.89 -15.53 9.33
N LEU A 13 -28.34 -15.35 8.13
CA LEU A 13 -26.92 -15.58 7.88
C LEU A 13 -26.23 -14.21 7.80
N VAL A 14 -25.81 -13.73 8.97
CA VAL A 14 -24.84 -12.64 9.10
C VAL A 14 -23.47 -13.23 8.76
N LEU A 15 -23.06 -13.08 7.49
CA LEU A 15 -21.66 -13.11 7.08
C LEU A 15 -21.42 -11.68 6.58
N GLY A 16 -20.73 -10.82 7.32
CA GLY A 16 -19.35 -10.98 7.71
C GLY A 16 -18.71 -9.66 7.29
N ILE A 17 -18.16 -8.97 8.27
CA ILE A 17 -17.69 -7.59 8.19
C ILE A 17 -16.50 -7.49 7.24
N GLY A 18 -16.43 -6.38 6.49
CA GLY A 18 -15.13 -5.83 6.06
C GLY A 18 -14.77 -6.07 4.61
N SER A 19 -15.32 -5.26 3.71
CA SER A 19 -14.57 -4.82 2.54
C SER A 19 -14.62 -3.30 2.51
N ALA A 20 -14.03 -2.71 3.54
CA ALA A 20 -13.71 -1.30 3.54
C ALA A 20 -12.61 -1.07 2.49
N LEU A 21 -12.94 -0.21 1.52
CA LEU A 21 -12.02 0.63 0.77
C LEU A 21 -11.10 -0.05 -0.26
N ALA A 22 -11.67 -0.40 -1.42
CA ALA A 22 -10.93 -0.16 -2.66
C ALA A 22 -11.20 1.29 -3.08
N THR A 23 -10.60 2.25 -2.35
CA THR A 23 -10.49 3.61 -2.86
C THR A 23 -9.71 3.48 -4.16
N ALA A 24 -10.36 3.73 -5.30
CA ALA A 24 -9.67 3.96 -6.56
C ALA A 24 -8.82 5.22 -6.35
N SER A 25 -7.62 5.02 -5.80
CA SER A 25 -6.64 6.06 -5.58
C SER A 25 -6.32 6.62 -6.96
N ASN A 26 -6.65 7.89 -7.19
CA ASN A 26 -6.10 8.67 -8.28
C ASN A 26 -4.64 8.25 -8.47
N PRO A 27 -4.19 7.86 -9.68
CA PRO A 27 -2.81 7.46 -9.86
C PRO A 27 -1.95 8.61 -9.38
N PHE A 28 -1.30 8.43 -8.23
CA PHE A 28 -0.43 9.46 -7.68
C PHE A 28 0.56 9.82 -8.79
N ALA A 29 0.68 11.10 -9.15
CA ALA A 29 1.58 11.52 -10.23
C ALA A 29 3.03 11.05 -9.97
N ASN A 30 3.37 10.91 -8.68
CA ASN A 30 4.64 10.39 -8.20
C ASN A 30 4.39 9.27 -7.19
N LYS A 31 5.30 8.30 -7.15
CA LYS A 31 5.32 7.21 -6.17
C LYS A 31 6.51 7.34 -5.24
N THR A 32 6.30 7.00 -3.97
CA THR A 32 7.37 6.94 -2.97
C THR A 32 7.84 5.51 -2.86
N TRP A 33 9.15 5.29 -2.86
CA TRP A 33 9.76 3.97 -2.77
C TRP A 33 10.78 3.94 -1.63
N GLY A 34 10.79 2.87 -0.83
CA GLY A 34 11.80 2.60 0.20
C GLY A 34 12.87 1.68 -0.35
N ARG A 35 14.15 1.99 -0.15
CA ARG A 35 15.28 1.18 -0.63
C ARG A 35 15.83 0.31 0.48
N GLN A 36 15.54 -0.98 0.43
CA GLN A 36 16.03 -1.97 1.37
C GLN A 36 17.56 -2.15 1.28
N SER A 37 18.15 -2.76 2.30
CA SER A 37 19.60 -3.01 2.39
C SER A 37 20.15 -3.89 1.26
N ASN A 38 19.30 -4.74 0.68
CA ASN A 38 19.62 -5.56 -0.51
C ASN A 38 19.58 -4.76 -1.83
N GLY A 39 19.23 -3.48 -1.80
CA GLY A 39 19.11 -2.59 -2.97
C GLY A 39 17.75 -2.62 -3.67
N VAL A 40 16.81 -3.46 -3.23
CA VAL A 40 15.45 -3.54 -3.76
C VAL A 40 14.61 -2.38 -3.26
N TYR A 41 13.78 -1.84 -4.13
CA TYR A 41 12.81 -0.81 -3.81
C TYR A 41 11.43 -1.41 -3.55
N VAL A 42 10.80 -1.02 -2.44
CA VAL A 42 9.41 -1.35 -2.09
C VAL A 42 8.51 -0.14 -2.28
N ASP A 43 7.30 -0.33 -2.80
CA ASP A 43 6.35 0.76 -3.00
C ASP A 43 5.77 1.19 -1.65
N LEU A 44 5.99 2.46 -1.27
CA LEU A 44 5.49 3.08 -0.05
C LEU A 44 4.37 4.09 -0.34
N THR A 45 3.80 4.08 -1.55
CA THR A 45 2.78 5.02 -1.95
C THR A 45 1.52 4.84 -1.09
N GLY A 46 1.16 5.88 -0.34
CA GLY A 46 0.03 5.85 0.59
C GLY A 46 0.36 5.39 2.01
N HIS A 47 1.61 4.96 2.27
CA HIS A 47 2.10 4.70 3.62
C HIS A 47 2.58 5.99 4.30
N SER A 48 2.38 6.08 5.60
CA SER A 48 2.81 7.22 6.42
C SER A 48 4.28 7.08 6.82
N PRO A 49 5.04 8.18 6.92
CA PRO A 49 6.44 8.16 7.39
C PRO A 49 6.62 7.60 8.80
N ASP A 50 5.57 7.49 9.60
CA ASP A 50 5.63 6.83 10.92
C ASP A 50 5.72 5.29 10.82
N GLU A 51 5.39 4.71 9.66
CA GLU A 51 5.44 3.26 9.40
C GLU A 51 6.84 2.78 8.97
N TYR A 52 7.74 3.70 8.61
CA TYR A 52 9.10 3.38 8.17
C TYR A 52 10.10 4.42 8.68
N ASN A 53 11.31 3.99 9.02
CA ASN A 53 12.34 4.84 9.57
C ASN A 53 13.52 4.99 8.60
N CYS A 54 13.98 6.23 8.44
CA CYS A 54 15.18 6.60 7.72
C CYS A 54 16.22 7.12 8.70
N THR A 55 16.95 6.22 9.35
CA THR A 55 18.03 6.60 10.26
C THR A 55 19.33 6.83 9.49
N ALA A 56 19.99 7.96 9.75
CA ALA A 56 21.24 8.44 9.14
C ALA A 56 22.15 7.37 8.51
N SER A 57 22.49 7.58 7.23
CA SER A 57 23.45 6.81 6.42
C SER A 57 23.66 7.55 5.10
N SER A 58 24.80 7.35 4.44
CA SER A 58 25.15 7.85 3.10
C SER A 58 24.46 7.10 1.94
N SER A 59 23.43 6.31 2.26
CA SER A 59 22.63 5.55 1.29
C SER A 59 21.24 6.16 1.11
N VAL A 60 20.61 5.89 -0.03
CA VAL A 60 19.20 6.25 -0.28
C VAL A 60 18.30 5.42 0.66
N CYS A 61 17.49 6.09 1.47
CA CYS A 61 16.44 5.49 2.30
C CYS A 61 15.12 5.42 1.54
N THR A 62 14.64 6.58 1.07
CA THR A 62 13.47 6.67 0.20
C THR A 62 13.79 7.48 -1.05
N ALA A 63 13.07 7.20 -2.12
CA ALA A 63 13.16 7.92 -3.37
C ALA A 63 11.77 8.11 -3.97
N ILE A 64 11.55 9.27 -4.56
CA ILE A 64 10.31 9.60 -5.25
C ILE A 64 10.57 9.49 -6.76
N TYR A 65 9.71 8.75 -7.46
CA TYR A 65 9.77 8.57 -8.91
C TYR A 65 8.43 8.92 -9.56
N PRO A 66 8.38 9.24 -10.87
CA PRO A 66 7.13 9.33 -11.60
C PRO A 66 6.32 8.03 -11.47
N ALA A 67 4.99 8.11 -11.48
CA ALA A 67 4.10 6.95 -11.33
C ALA A 67 4.37 5.82 -12.34
N THR A 68 4.90 6.17 -13.51
CA THR A 68 5.20 5.30 -14.63
C THR A 68 6.57 4.63 -14.54
N GLN A 69 7.38 4.95 -13.52
CA GLN A 69 8.74 4.47 -13.39
C GLN A 69 8.88 3.55 -12.16
N ASN A 70 9.31 2.32 -12.40
CA ASN A 70 9.68 1.37 -11.35
C ASN A 70 11.21 1.39 -11.16
N PRO A 71 11.72 1.82 -9.99
CA PRO A 71 13.16 1.89 -9.74
C PRO A 71 13.86 0.53 -9.67
N ASN A 72 13.13 -0.58 -9.50
CA ASN A 72 13.72 -1.92 -9.60
C ASN A 72 14.10 -2.30 -11.05
N THR A 73 13.54 -1.63 -12.06
CA THR A 73 13.89 -1.85 -13.48
C THR A 73 14.63 -0.67 -14.09
N ASN A 74 14.32 0.56 -13.67
CA ASN A 74 14.97 1.79 -14.09
C ASN A 74 15.18 2.74 -12.88
N PRO A 75 16.33 2.67 -12.19
CA PRO A 75 16.59 3.48 -11.01
C PRO A 75 17.06 4.92 -11.32
N ALA A 76 17.16 5.31 -12.60
CA ALA A 76 17.75 6.60 -12.98
C ALA A 76 16.84 7.80 -12.61
N ASN A 77 17.47 8.92 -12.24
CA ASN A 77 16.83 10.22 -12.10
C ASN A 77 15.59 10.25 -11.17
N PRO A 78 15.72 9.89 -9.88
CA PRO A 78 14.67 10.14 -8.92
C PRO A 78 14.33 11.62 -8.86
N ILE A 79 13.05 11.94 -8.64
CA ILE A 79 12.55 13.31 -8.43
C ILE A 79 13.15 13.88 -7.14
N SER A 80 13.22 13.04 -6.10
CA SER A 80 13.84 13.38 -4.82
C SER A 80 14.33 12.12 -4.13
N ILE A 81 15.34 12.29 -3.26
CA ILE A 81 15.88 11.21 -2.43
C ILE A 81 15.97 11.70 -0.98
N GLN A 82 15.61 10.82 -0.05
CA GLN A 82 15.92 10.97 1.36
C GLN A 82 17.06 10.02 1.69
N GLN A 83 18.13 10.54 2.30
CA GLN A 83 19.25 9.73 2.75
C GLN A 83 18.91 9.03 4.08
N GLY A 84 19.49 7.85 4.29
CA GLY A 84 19.31 7.03 5.48
C GLY A 84 19.35 5.53 5.18
N ALA A 85 19.36 4.74 6.24
CA ALA A 85 19.10 3.31 6.17
C ALA A 85 17.60 3.10 6.31
N PHE A 86 16.99 2.47 5.31
CA PHE A 86 15.59 2.08 5.36
C PHE A 86 15.39 0.94 6.37
N SER A 87 14.48 1.14 7.32
CA SER A 87 13.95 0.10 8.20
C SER A 87 12.46 0.33 8.40
N GLY A 88 11.72 -0.71 8.74
CA GLY A 88 10.25 -0.69 8.66
C GLY A 88 9.79 -1.55 7.48
N LEU A 89 8.63 -1.23 6.93
CA LEU A 89 7.85 -2.03 5.95
C LEU A 89 8.64 -3.02 5.07
#